data_AF-A0A2D4PC44-F1
#
_entry.id   AF-A0A2D4PC44-F1
#
_cell.length_a   1.000
_cell.length_b   1.000
_cell.length_c   1.000
_cell.angle_alpha   90.00
_cell.angle_beta   90.00
_cell.angle_gamma   90.00
#
_symmetry.space_group_name_H-M   'P 1'
#
loop_
_entity.id
_entity.type
_entity.pdbx_description
1 polymer ?
#
loop_
_entity_poly.entity_id
_entity_poly.type
_entity_poly.pdbx_seq_one_letter_code
_entity_poly.pdbx_strand_id
1 'polypeptide(L)'
;MDEDEKDRAKRASRNKSEKKRRDQFNVLIKELCTMLQGHGHPLKMDKSTILQRTIDFLQKQKEISAQTEAYEIRQDWKPSFLSNEEFTQLMLEALDGFLIALTTDGIIIYVSDSVSSLLGHLPIWWTKIY
;
A
#
# COMPACT_ATOMS: atom_id res chain seq x y z
N MET A 1 27.42 -4.20 46.14
CA MET A 1 26.17 -4.63 45.46
C MET A 1 26.09 -6.12 45.61
N ASP A 2 25.10 -6.61 46.34
CA ASP A 2 24.89 -8.05 46.56
C ASP A 2 24.65 -8.76 45.22
N GLU A 3 25.21 -9.97 45.06
CA GLU A 3 25.08 -10.76 43.82
C GLU A 3 23.61 -11.01 43.44
N ASP A 4 22.74 -11.14 44.44
CA ASP A 4 21.30 -11.30 44.27
C ASP A 4 20.63 -10.10 43.58
N GLU A 5 21.12 -8.88 43.84
CA GLU A 5 20.58 -7.67 43.23
C GLU A 5 21.02 -7.55 41.77
N LYS A 6 22.28 -7.92 41.49
CA LYS A 6 22.81 -7.99 40.12
C LYS A 6 22.03 -9.00 39.28
N ASP A 7 21.65 -10.14 39.84
CA ASP A 7 20.89 -11.16 39.12
C ASP A 7 19.40 -10.81 38.94
N ARG A 8 18.79 -10.12 39.92
CA ARG A 8 17.46 -9.51 39.73
C ARG A 8 17.46 -8.48 38.62
N ALA A 9 18.48 -7.61 38.56
CA ALA A 9 18.61 -6.59 37.52
C ALA A 9 18.76 -7.20 36.12
N LYS A 10 19.59 -8.24 35.96
CA LYS A 10 19.70 -8.99 34.70
C LYS A 10 18.37 -9.61 34.26
N ARG A 11 17.66 -10.27 35.19
CA ARG A 11 16.34 -10.88 34.91
C ARG A 11 15.32 -9.83 34.50
N ALA A 12 15.27 -8.68 35.18
CA ALA A 12 14.39 -7.57 34.85
C ALA A 12 14.69 -6.99 33.46
N SER A 13 15.96 -6.79 33.13
CA SER A 13 16.39 -6.31 31.81
C SER A 13 15.96 -7.26 30.68
N ARG A 14 16.18 -8.57 30.87
CA ARG A 14 15.75 -9.60 29.91
C ARG A 14 14.23 -9.59 29.70
N ASN A 15 13.45 -9.51 30.78
CA ASN A 15 11.99 -9.47 30.71
C ASN A 15 11.48 -8.20 30.00
N LYS A 16 12.14 -7.06 30.22
CA LYS A 16 11.81 -5.78 29.54
C LYS A 16 12.08 -5.87 28.04
N SER A 17 13.22 -6.43 27.64
CA SER A 17 13.56 -6.64 26.23
C SER A 17 12.55 -7.56 25.53
N GLU A 18 12.18 -8.66 26.18
CA GLU A 18 11.20 -9.59 25.62
C GLU A 18 9.79 -8.98 25.53
N LYS A 19 9.38 -8.21 26.54
CA LYS A 19 8.13 -7.44 26.46
C LYS A 19 8.14 -6.46 25.28
N LYS A 20 9.24 -5.75 25.05
CA LYS A 20 9.38 -4.82 23.90
C LYS A 20 9.17 -5.55 22.57
N ARG A 21 9.76 -6.73 22.38
CA ARG A 21 9.58 -7.54 21.17
C ARG A 21 8.14 -7.97 20.96
N ARG A 22 7.46 -8.41 22.03
CA ARG A 22 6.03 -8.77 21.97
C ARG A 22 5.15 -7.57 21.66
N ASP A 23 5.45 -6.42 22.24
CA ASP A 23 4.70 -5.19 22.00
C ASP A 23 4.88 -4.72 20.55
N GLN A 24 6.10 -4.78 19.99
CA GLN A 24 6.37 -4.52 18.57
C GLN A 24 5.62 -5.48 17.64
N PHE A 25 5.66 -6.79 17.95
CA PHE A 25 4.90 -7.78 17.19
C PHE A 25 3.39 -7.48 17.20
N ASN A 26 2.84 -7.07 18.34
CA ASN A 26 1.42 -6.70 18.45
C ASN A 26 1.08 -5.45 17.61
N VAL A 27 2.00 -4.49 17.47
CA VAL A 27 1.82 -3.33 16.58
C VAL A 27 1.76 -3.78 15.13
N LEU A 28 2.72 -4.59 14.68
CA LEU A 28 2.74 -5.09 13.30
C LEU A 28 1.49 -5.91 12.94
N ILE A 29 1.01 -6.76 13.86
CA ILE A 29 -0.24 -7.51 13.64
C ILE A 29 -1.44 -6.56 13.49
N LYS A 30 -1.49 -5.46 14.25
CA LYS A 30 -2.57 -4.47 14.13
C LYS A 30 -2.51 -3.74 12.79
N GLU A 31 -1.33 -3.29 12.37
CA GLU A 31 -1.15 -2.63 11.07
C GLU A 31 -1.57 -3.57 9.92
N LEU A 32 -1.12 -4.83 9.98
CA LEU A 32 -1.50 -5.83 8.99
C LEU A 32 -3.02 -6.06 8.95
N CYS A 33 -3.65 -6.13 10.13
CA CYS A 33 -5.09 -6.24 10.25
C CYS A 33 -5.83 -5.05 9.62
N THR A 34 -5.32 -3.83 9.78
CA THR A 34 -5.91 -2.64 9.15
C THR A 34 -5.79 -2.64 7.63
N MET A 35 -4.67 -3.13 7.08
CA MET A 35 -4.47 -3.24 5.64
C MET A 35 -5.42 -4.28 5.01
N LEU A 36 -5.73 -5.36 5.73
CA LEU A 36 -6.61 -6.43 5.22
C LEU A 36 -8.09 -6.08 5.15
N GLN A 37 -8.57 -5.16 6.00
CA GLN A 37 -10.01 -4.92 6.16
C GLN A 37 -10.57 -3.86 5.19
N GLY A 38 -9.70 -3.14 4.47
CA GLY A 38 -10.13 -2.08 3.55
C GLY A 38 -10.94 -0.98 4.26
N HIS A 39 -11.70 -0.20 3.49
CA HIS A 39 -12.59 0.82 4.05
C HIS A 39 -13.89 0.17 4.54
N GLY A 40 -13.92 -0.24 5.81
CA GLY A 40 -15.06 -0.92 6.42
C GLY A 40 -14.98 -1.01 7.95
N HIS A 41 -16.00 -1.62 8.56
CA HIS A 41 -16.09 -1.73 10.02
C HIS A 41 -15.01 -2.68 10.58
N PRO A 42 -14.24 -2.31 11.62
CA PRO A 42 -13.18 -3.15 12.15
C PRO A 42 -13.70 -4.49 12.71
N LEU A 43 -13.46 -5.59 11.99
CA LEU A 43 -13.56 -6.94 12.52
C LEU A 43 -12.39 -7.20 13.46
N LYS A 44 -12.73 -7.60 14.69
CA LYS A 44 -11.75 -8.20 15.60
C LYS A 44 -11.40 -9.58 15.06
N MET A 45 -10.19 -9.74 14.55
CA MET A 45 -9.60 -11.03 14.18
C MET A 45 -8.54 -11.41 15.21
N ASP A 46 -8.41 -12.70 15.50
CA ASP A 46 -7.26 -13.20 16.24
C ASP A 46 -5.99 -13.20 15.36
N LYS A 47 -4.85 -13.33 16.01
CA LYS A 47 -3.53 -13.21 15.35
C LYS A 47 -3.30 -14.27 14.28
N SER A 48 -3.80 -15.49 14.49
CA SER A 48 -3.62 -16.60 13.54
C SER A 48 -4.43 -16.33 12.28
N THR A 49 -5.69 -15.91 12.45
CA THR A 49 -6.55 -15.53 11.32
C THR A 49 -6.01 -14.33 10.54
N ILE A 50 -5.43 -13.32 11.19
CA ILE A 50 -4.79 -12.19 10.50
C ILE A 50 -3.65 -12.68 9.61
N LEU A 51 -2.77 -13.54 10.13
CA LEU A 51 -1.65 -14.09 9.36
C LEU A 51 -2.12 -14.97 8.21
N GLN A 52 -3.12 -15.84 8.43
CA GLN A 52 -3.67 -16.68 7.38
C GLN A 52 -4.30 -15.84 6.25
N ARG A 53 -5.15 -14.87 6.60
CA ARG A 53 -5.76 -13.93 5.65
C ARG A 53 -4.71 -13.17 4.84
N THR A 54 -3.59 -12.81 5.47
CA THR A 54 -2.46 -12.15 4.79
C THR A 54 -1.83 -13.05 3.75
N ILE A 55 -1.57 -14.31 4.10
CA ILE A 55 -1.00 -15.30 3.18
C ILE A 55 -1.95 -15.48 1.98
N ASP A 56 -3.24 -15.68 2.24
CA ASP A 56 -4.25 -15.87 1.21
C ASP A 56 -4.35 -14.63 0.30
N PHE A 57 -4.30 -13.43 0.88
CA PHE A 57 -4.30 -12.17 0.14
C PHE A 57 -3.10 -12.07 -0.81
N LEU A 58 -1.89 -12.32 -0.32
CA LEU A 58 -0.66 -12.25 -1.13
C LEU A 58 -0.63 -13.31 -2.23
N GLN A 59 -1.11 -14.52 -1.95
CA GLN A 59 -1.24 -15.59 -2.94
C GLN A 59 -2.21 -15.20 -4.05
N LYS A 60 -3.39 -14.70 -3.68
CA LYS A 60 -4.39 -14.21 -4.65
C LYS A 60 -3.86 -13.05 -5.48
N GLN A 61 -3.14 -12.11 -4.86
CA GLN A 61 -2.53 -10.99 -5.57
C GLN A 61 -1.51 -11.48 -6.61
N LYS A 62 -0.66 -12.46 -6.25
CA LYS A 62 0.29 -13.07 -7.17
C LYS A 62 -0.40 -13.79 -8.33
N GLU A 63 -1.51 -14.48 -8.06
CA GLU A 63 -2.30 -15.14 -9.11
C GLU A 63 -2.92 -14.13 -10.08
N ILE A 64 -3.51 -13.04 -9.56
CA ILE A 64 -4.08 -11.97 -10.39
C ILE A 64 -2.98 -11.35 -11.26
N SER A 65 -1.82 -11.00 -10.67
CA SER A 65 -0.69 -10.46 -11.44
C SER A 65 -0.25 -11.42 -12.55
N ALA A 66 -0.15 -12.72 -12.27
CA ALA A 66 0.22 -13.72 -13.27
C ALA A 66 -0.83 -13.88 -14.39
N GLN A 67 -2.12 -13.75 -14.08
CA GLN A 67 -3.19 -13.76 -15.08
C GLN A 67 -3.21 -12.50 -15.95
N THR A 68 -2.99 -11.32 -15.35
CA THR A 68 -2.84 -10.05 -16.08
C THR A 68 -1.62 -10.11 -17.01
N GLU A 69 -0.50 -10.63 -16.51
CA GLU A 69 0.72 -10.88 -17.26
C GLU A 69 0.54 -11.82 -18.47
N ALA A 70 -0.42 -12.74 -18.41
CA ALA A 70 -0.76 -13.63 -19.53
C ALA A 70 -1.67 -12.98 -20.59
N TYR A 71 -2.35 -11.89 -20.23
CA TYR A 71 -3.31 -11.20 -21.10
C TYR A 71 -2.74 -9.90 -21.71
N GLU A 72 -1.69 -9.33 -21.12
CA GLU A 72 -1.02 -8.14 -21.64
C GLU A 72 0.08 -8.48 -22.65
N ILE A 73 -0.08 -7.96 -23.87
CA ILE A 73 0.88 -8.05 -24.95
C ILE A 73 2.16 -7.28 -24.55
N ARG A 74 3.23 -8.04 -24.25
CA ARG A 74 4.66 -7.66 -24.05
C ARG A 74 5.03 -7.18 -22.64
N GLN A 75 5.65 -8.07 -21.86
CA GLN A 75 6.14 -7.81 -20.50
C GLN A 75 7.36 -6.86 -20.36
N ASP A 76 7.98 -6.44 -21.47
CA ASP A 76 9.16 -5.55 -21.48
C ASP A 76 8.84 -4.09 -21.84
N TRP A 77 7.61 -3.63 -21.60
CA TRP A 77 7.22 -2.24 -21.92
C TRP A 77 7.88 -1.22 -21.00
N LYS A 78 8.22 -1.61 -19.76
CA LYS A 78 8.86 -0.73 -18.77
C LYS A 78 10.33 -1.09 -18.56
N PRO A 79 11.29 -0.23 -18.92
CA PRO A 79 12.70 -0.45 -18.60
C PRO A 79 12.93 -0.56 -17.08
N SER A 80 13.86 -1.43 -16.68
CA SER A 80 14.20 -1.64 -15.27
C SER A 80 14.96 -0.49 -14.61
N PHE A 81 15.55 0.41 -15.42
CA PHE A 81 16.24 1.61 -14.92
C PHE A 81 15.30 2.75 -14.53
N LEU A 82 14.03 2.69 -14.95
CA LEU A 82 13.02 3.70 -14.60
C LEU A 82 12.18 3.23 -13.42
N SER A 83 12.01 4.11 -12.45
CA SER A 83 10.94 3.97 -11.46
C SER A 83 9.57 4.05 -12.14
N ASN A 84 8.52 3.56 -11.45
CA ASN A 84 7.17 3.64 -12.00
C ASN A 84 6.72 5.08 -12.22
N GLU A 85 7.13 6.00 -11.33
CA GLU A 85 6.79 7.42 -11.43
C GLU A 85 7.45 8.07 -12.65
N GLU A 86 8.76 7.89 -12.83
CA GLU A 86 9.48 8.40 -14.01
C GLU A 86 8.93 7.82 -15.31
N PHE A 87 8.61 6.52 -15.31
CA PHE A 87 8.04 5.88 -16.49
C PHE A 87 6.64 6.40 -16.81
N THR A 88 5.77 6.53 -15.81
CA THR A 88 4.43 7.09 -15.98
C THR A 88 4.50 8.53 -16.50
N GLN A 89 5.38 9.36 -15.94
CA GLN A 89 5.59 10.73 -16.43
C GLN A 89 6.08 10.74 -17.89
N LEU A 90 7.10 9.95 -18.22
CA LEU A 90 7.66 9.84 -19.57
C LEU A 90 6.59 9.43 -20.61
N MET A 91 5.78 8.41 -20.28
CA MET A 91 4.72 7.95 -21.19
C MET A 91 3.63 8.99 -21.37
N LEU A 92 3.21 9.66 -20.29
CA LEU A 92 2.19 10.70 -20.36
C LEU A 92 2.67 11.91 -21.17
N GLU A 93 3.93 12.31 -21.02
CA GLU A 93 4.53 13.37 -21.83
C GLU A 93 4.64 12.96 -23.31
N ALA A 94 5.13 11.75 -23.60
CA ALA A 94 5.34 11.29 -24.98
C ALA A 94 4.04 11.08 -25.77
N LEU A 95 2.94 10.76 -25.08
CA LEU A 95 1.63 10.54 -25.70
C LEU A 95 0.76 11.78 -25.74
N ASP A 96 1.21 12.92 -25.18
CA ASP A 96 0.33 14.02 -24.78
C ASP A 96 -0.92 13.44 -24.08
N GLY A 97 -0.67 12.68 -23.01
CA GLY A 97 -1.67 11.93 -22.25
C GLY A 97 -1.92 12.50 -20.86
N PHE A 98 -3.12 12.28 -20.35
CA PHE A 98 -3.46 12.55 -18.95
C PHE A 98 -4.31 11.40 -18.39
N LEU A 99 -4.27 11.24 -17.07
CA LEU A 99 -5.08 10.26 -16.37
C LEU A 99 -6.35 10.92 -15.86
N ILE A 100 -7.49 10.30 -16.10
CA ILE A 100 -8.79 10.71 -15.57
C ILE A 100 -9.47 9.50 -14.94
N ALA A 101 -10.05 9.69 -13.76
CA ALA A 101 -10.93 8.71 -13.14
C ALA A 101 -12.34 9.29 -13.02
N LEU A 102 -13.32 8.51 -13.46
CA LEU A 102 -14.73 8.86 -13.51
C LEU A 102 -15.51 7.87 -12.63
N THR A 103 -16.59 8.33 -12.00
CA THR A 103 -17.61 7.42 -11.47
C THR A 103 -18.37 6.76 -12.62
N THR A 104 -19.11 5.69 -12.34
CA THR A 104 -20.02 5.06 -13.32
C THR A 104 -21.10 6.01 -13.82
N ASP A 105 -21.39 7.07 -13.07
CA ASP A 105 -22.37 8.10 -13.40
C ASP A 105 -21.77 9.26 -14.22
N GLY A 106 -20.47 9.18 -14.57
CA GLY A 106 -19.78 10.17 -15.41
C GLY A 106 -19.20 11.37 -14.65
N ILE A 107 -19.16 11.33 -13.32
CA ILE A 107 -18.59 12.40 -12.49
C ILE A 107 -17.08 12.23 -12.39
N ILE A 108 -16.33 13.30 -12.65
CA ILE A 108 -14.87 13.30 -12.55
C ILE A 108 -14.46 13.35 -11.09
N ILE A 109 -13.74 12.33 -10.63
CA ILE A 109 -13.25 12.23 -9.24
C ILE A 109 -11.75 12.52 -9.13
N TYR A 110 -11.01 12.36 -10.23
CA TYR A 110 -9.60 12.63 -10.28
C TYR A 110 -9.15 12.97 -11.70
N VAL A 111 -8.24 13.94 -11.82
CA VAL A 111 -7.55 14.28 -13.06
C VAL A 111 -6.08 14.55 -12.71
N SER A 112 -5.15 14.02 -13.50
CA SER A 112 -3.71 14.31 -13.33
C SER A 112 -3.37 15.75 -13.76
N ASP A 113 -2.32 16.31 -13.16
CA ASP A 113 -1.89 17.70 -13.42
C ASP A 113 -1.53 17.97 -14.88
N SER A 114 -1.11 16.94 -15.62
CA SER A 114 -0.82 17.00 -17.06
C SER A 114 -2.01 17.45 -17.92
N VAL A 115 -3.25 17.41 -17.41
CA VAL A 115 -4.41 17.99 -18.11
C VAL A 115 -4.25 19.49 -18.37
N SER A 116 -3.52 20.20 -17.49
CA SER A 116 -3.35 21.64 -17.57
C SER A 116 -2.54 22.05 -18.78
N SER A 117 -1.50 21.29 -19.11
CA SER A 117 -0.62 21.56 -20.25
C SER A 117 -1.28 21.21 -21.58
N LEU A 118 -2.22 20.26 -21.60
CA LEU A 118 -2.88 19.81 -22.82
C LEU A 118 -4.16 20.60 -23.14
N LEU A 119 -5.02 20.81 -22.13
CA LEU A 119 -6.36 21.39 -22.33
C LEU A 119 -6.46 22.82 -21.78
N GLY A 120 -5.41 23.34 -21.14
CA GLY A 120 -5.40 24.70 -20.58
C GLY A 120 -6.29 24.89 -19.35
N HIS A 121 -6.81 23.80 -18.77
CA HIS A 121 -7.67 23.84 -17.59
C HIS A 121 -6.94 23.32 -16.36
N LEU A 122 -6.93 24.09 -15.26
CA LEU A 122 -6.37 23.62 -13.99
C LEU A 122 -7.27 22.52 -13.38
N PRO A 123 -6.71 21.47 -12.73
CA PRO A 123 -7.47 20.38 -12.10
C PRO A 123 -8.53 20.86 -11.11
N ILE A 124 -8.31 22.02 -10.49
CA ILE A 124 -9.20 22.64 -9.50
C ILE A 124 -10.55 23.11 -10.10
N TRP A 125 -10.66 23.21 -11.42
CA TRP A 125 -11.90 23.61 -12.10
C TRP A 125 -12.83 22.43 -12.36
N TRP A 126 -12.29 21.21 -12.44
CA TRP A 126 -13.07 19.99 -12.66
C TRP A 126 -13.65 19.43 -11.37
N THR A 127 -12.97 19.64 -10.23
CA THR A 127 -13.44 19.21 -8.90
C THR A 127 -14.45 20.15 -8.25
N LYS A 128 -14.80 21.27 -8.90
CA LYS A 128 -15.80 22.26 -8.42
C LYS A 128 -17.08 22.31 -9.25
N ILE A 129 -17.21 21.52 -10.30
CA ILE A 129 -18.47 21.34 -11.00
C ILE A 129 -19.04 20.00 -10.54
N TYR A 130 -19.68 20.04 -9.37
CA TYR A 130 -20.65 19.15 -8.70
C TYR A 130 -20.42 19.15 -7.18
#